data_AF-A0A1G1KT55-F1
#
_entry.id   AF-A0A1G1KT55-F1
#
_cell.length_a   1.000
_cell.length_b   1.000
_cell.length_c   1.000
_cell.angle_alpha   90.00
_cell.angle_beta   90.00
_cell.angle_gamma   90.00
#
_symmetry.space_group_name_H-M   'P 1'
#
loop_
_entity.id
_entity.type
_entity.pdbx_description
1 polymer ?
#
loop_
_entity_poly.entity_id
_entity_poly.type
_entity_poly.pdbx_seq_one_letter_code
_entity_poly.pdbx_strand_id
1 'polypeptide(L)'
;MMHRRKVNSHEQKIEEAEIGLLNSRQLDMIRSQIRRNTAAVDHSIRAIDLLVNKEKCPKDTNTLWELRKRLSLAMEENDTFRKVLWKHLQLEEYVNPKPGMYLDPVSYLIMRIKSRRQALDAELCLK
;
A
#
# COMPACT_ATOMS: atom_id res chain seq x y z
N MET A 1 24.49 -3.25 -48.48
CA MET A 1 25.14 -2.94 -47.19
C MET A 1 24.06 -2.62 -46.16
N MET A 2 23.73 -3.57 -45.28
CA MET A 2 22.73 -3.36 -44.23
C MET A 2 23.36 -2.60 -43.06
N HIS A 3 22.92 -1.37 -42.81
CA HIS A 3 23.27 -0.62 -41.60
C HIS A 3 22.37 -1.08 -40.44
N ARG A 4 22.88 -2.00 -39.63
CA ARG A 4 22.35 -2.29 -38.29
C ARG A 4 22.52 -1.04 -37.41
N ARG A 5 21.47 -0.24 -37.26
CA ARG A 5 21.39 0.75 -36.17
C ARG A 5 21.30 -0.04 -34.86
N LYS A 6 22.39 -0.02 -34.09
CA LYS A 6 22.35 -0.33 -32.66
C LYS A 6 21.53 0.78 -32.01
N VAL A 7 20.26 0.50 -31.73
CA VAL A 7 19.43 1.39 -30.90
C VAL A 7 19.98 1.29 -29.48
N ASN A 8 20.37 2.44 -28.95
CA ASN A 8 21.06 2.58 -27.68
C ASN A 8 20.15 2.19 -26.52
N SER A 9 20.59 1.23 -25.70
CA SER A 9 19.94 0.79 -24.45
C SER A 9 19.70 1.91 -23.41
N HIS A 10 20.23 3.12 -23.62
CA HIS A 10 20.00 4.27 -22.75
C HIS A 10 18.74 5.07 -23.11
N GLU A 11 18.29 5.08 -24.37
CA GLU A 11 17.07 5.79 -24.75
C GLU A 11 15.82 5.10 -24.19
N GLN A 12 15.84 3.77 -24.09
CA GLN A 12 14.75 2.99 -23.46
C GLN A 12 14.59 3.22 -21.94
N LYS A 13 15.63 3.71 -21.24
CA LYS A 13 15.56 4.00 -19.80
C LYS A 13 15.01 5.40 -19.49
N ILE A 14 14.94 6.28 -20.48
CA ILE A 14 14.50 7.67 -20.29
C ILE A 14 12.98 7.78 -20.47
N GLU A 15 12.36 6.93 -21.30
CA GLU A 15 10.89 6.91 -21.47
C GLU A 15 10.13 6.33 -20.25
N GLU A 16 10.74 5.44 -19.45
CA GLU A 16 10.10 4.92 -18.22
C GLU A 16 9.87 6.01 -17.16
N ALA A 17 10.57 7.15 -17.24
CA ALA A 17 10.44 8.25 -16.30
C ALA A 17 9.24 9.18 -16.59
N GLU A 18 8.63 9.11 -17.78
CA GLU A 18 7.53 10.02 -18.16
C GLU A 18 6.13 9.53 -17.75
N ILE A 19 5.97 8.26 -17.36
CA ILE A 19 4.65 7.68 -17.03
C ILE A 19 4.36 7.69 -15.51
N GLY A 20 5.29 8.17 -14.68
CA GLY A 20 5.10 8.21 -13.23
C GLY A 20 5.03 6.81 -12.58
N LEU A 21 5.50 5.77 -13.27
CA LEU A 21 5.64 4.43 -12.74
C LEU A 21 6.80 4.38 -11.74
N LEU A 22 6.56 3.71 -10.62
CA LEU A 22 7.58 3.46 -9.61
C LEU A 22 8.47 2.32 -10.08
N ASN A 23 9.78 2.49 -9.93
CA ASN A 23 10.72 1.37 -10.09
C ASN A 23 10.63 0.39 -8.90
N SER A 24 11.25 -0.79 -9.06
CA SER A 24 11.22 -1.84 -8.02
C SER A 24 11.70 -1.36 -6.65
N ARG A 25 12.75 -0.54 -6.60
CA ARG A 25 13.29 -0.01 -5.34
C ARG A 25 12.30 0.93 -4.65
N GLN A 26 11.63 1.79 -5.41
CA GLN A 26 10.60 2.69 -4.89
C GLN A 26 9.39 1.90 -4.38
N LEU A 27 8.97 0.86 -5.10
CA LEU A 27 7.89 -0.04 -4.67
C LEU A 27 8.21 -0.73 -3.35
N ASP A 28 9.41 -1.27 -3.21
CA ASP A 28 9.83 -1.96 -1.99
C ASP A 28 9.91 -0.99 -0.81
N MET A 29 10.38 0.24 -1.05
CA MET A 29 10.38 1.30 -0.05
C MET A 29 8.96 1.64 0.41
N ILE A 30 8.02 1.86 -0.52
CA ILE A 30 6.62 2.17 -0.19
C ILE A 30 5.98 1.00 0.58
N ARG A 31 6.14 -0.23 0.11
CA ARG A 31 5.62 -1.43 0.79
C ARG A 31 6.19 -1.57 2.20
N SER A 32 7.49 -1.30 2.37
CA SER A 32 8.12 -1.29 3.69
C SER A 32 7.51 -0.22 4.60
N GLN A 33 7.30 1.00 4.10
CA GLN A 33 6.70 2.07 4.91
C GLN A 33 5.25 1.78 5.27
N ILE A 34 4.45 1.24 4.36
CA ILE A 34 3.09 0.78 4.67
C ILE A 34 3.10 -0.24 5.81
N ARG A 35 4.02 -1.22 5.78
CA ARG A 35 4.12 -2.22 6.85
C ARG A 35 4.50 -1.60 8.19
N ARG A 36 5.52 -0.72 8.22
CA ARG A 36 5.94 -0.03 9.46
C ARG A 36 4.84 0.85 10.02
N ASN A 37 4.17 1.62 9.17
CA ASN A 37 3.09 2.50 9.62
C ASN A 37 1.88 1.70 10.12
N THR A 38 1.57 0.57 9.49
CA THR A 38 0.52 -0.34 9.99
C THR A 38 0.86 -0.86 11.38
N ALA A 39 2.11 -1.31 11.61
CA ALA A 39 2.56 -1.75 12.93
C ALA A 39 2.51 -0.63 13.98
N ALA A 40 2.87 0.60 13.60
CA ALA A 40 2.80 1.77 14.48
C ALA A 40 1.35 2.14 14.85
N VAL A 41 0.43 2.08 13.88
CA VAL A 41 -1.01 2.27 14.08
C VAL A 41 -1.54 1.23 15.08
N ASP A 42 -1.28 -0.06 14.82
CA ASP A 42 -1.73 -1.15 15.68
C ASP A 42 -1.20 -1.02 17.11
N HIS A 43 0.09 -0.67 17.25
CA HIS A 43 0.69 -0.42 18.55
C HIS A 43 0.00 0.73 19.30
N SER A 44 -0.23 1.85 18.60
CA SER A 44 -0.83 3.04 19.21
C SER A 44 -2.29 2.80 19.61
N ILE A 45 -3.06 2.06 18.81
CA ILE A 45 -4.42 1.62 19.16
C ILE A 45 -4.41 0.77 20.43
N ARG A 46 -3.51 -0.24 20.51
CA ARG A 46 -3.39 -1.08 21.71
C ARG A 46 -2.99 -0.29 22.96
N ALA A 47 -2.07 0.66 22.82
CA ALA A 47 -1.64 1.50 23.94
C ALA A 47 -2.79 2.41 24.43
N ILE A 48 -3.53 3.02 23.50
CA ILE A 48 -4.69 3.85 23.84
C ILE A 48 -5.78 3.01 24.52
N ASP A 49 -6.09 1.82 23.99
CA ASP A 49 -7.07 0.91 24.57
C ASP A 49 -6.70 0.50 26.00
N LEU A 50 -5.42 0.17 26.22
CA LEU A 50 -4.91 -0.18 27.54
C LEU A 50 -5.07 0.97 28.54
N LEU A 51 -4.69 2.20 28.16
CA LEU A 51 -4.78 3.36 29.03
C LEU A 51 -6.23 3.78 29.33
N VAL A 52 -7.10 3.77 28.31
CA VAL A 52 -8.47 4.27 28.42
C VAL A 52 -9.41 3.24 29.05
N ASN A 53 -9.33 1.98 28.61
CA ASN A 53 -10.31 0.96 28.96
C ASN A 53 -9.82 0.04 30.08
N LYS A 54 -8.55 -0.40 30.04
CA LYS A 54 -8.04 -1.43 30.96
C LYS A 54 -7.54 -0.85 32.28
N GLU A 55 -6.70 0.17 32.21
CA GLU A 55 -6.08 0.75 33.40
C GLU A 55 -6.96 1.84 34.05
N LYS A 56 -7.94 2.39 33.31
CA LYS A 56 -8.79 3.53 33.73
C LYS A 56 -7.98 4.67 34.35
N CYS A 57 -6.72 4.81 33.91
CA CYS A 57 -5.74 5.69 34.52
C CYS A 57 -5.29 6.73 33.50
N PRO A 58 -6.07 7.80 33.27
CA PRO A 58 -5.59 8.96 32.54
C PRO A 58 -4.68 9.78 33.47
N LYS A 59 -3.61 9.16 34.00
CA LYS A 59 -2.69 9.86 34.92
C LYS A 59 -1.93 10.97 34.23
N ASP A 60 -1.79 10.90 32.91
CA ASP A 60 -1.22 11.97 32.12
C ASP A 60 -2.02 12.16 30.82
N THR A 61 -2.87 13.18 30.81
CA THR A 61 -3.62 13.61 29.64
C THR A 61 -2.71 13.97 28.46
N ASN A 62 -1.47 14.39 28.73
CA ASN A 62 -0.49 14.69 27.69
C ASN A 62 -0.03 13.41 26.98
N THR A 63 0.28 12.35 27.72
CA THR A 63 0.65 11.04 27.13
C THR A 63 -0.45 10.50 26.20
N LEU A 64 -1.72 10.55 26.62
CA LEU A 64 -2.83 10.09 25.78
C LEU A 64 -3.00 10.96 24.52
N TRP A 65 -2.84 12.27 24.67
CA TRP A 65 -2.88 13.21 23.55
C TRP A 65 -1.76 12.96 22.54
N GLU A 66 -0.52 12.74 23.02
CA GLU A 66 0.62 12.41 22.17
C GLU A 66 0.41 11.09 21.40
N LEU A 67 -0.10 10.05 22.06
CA LEU A 67 -0.40 8.77 21.42
C LEU A 67 -1.45 8.93 20.32
N ARG A 68 -2.51 9.71 20.57
CA ARG A 68 -3.54 10.01 19.55
C ARG A 68 -2.97 10.80 18.37
N LYS A 69 -2.12 11.79 18.64
CA LYS A 69 -1.45 12.57 17.61
C LYS A 69 -0.54 11.67 16.73
N ARG A 70 0.27 10.81 17.35
CA ARG A 70 1.11 9.84 16.63
C ARG A 70 0.28 8.86 15.81
N LEU A 71 -0.83 8.38 16.35
CA LEU A 71 -1.78 7.53 15.64
C LEU A 71 -2.32 8.23 14.39
N SER A 72 -2.80 9.47 14.52
CA SER A 72 -3.32 10.25 13.37
C SER A 72 -2.30 10.38 12.26
N LEU A 73 -1.07 10.80 12.61
CA LEU A 73 0.03 10.94 11.64
C LEU A 73 0.35 9.61 10.95
N ALA A 74 0.48 8.52 11.71
CA ALA A 74 0.78 7.21 11.16
C ALA A 74 -0.32 6.72 10.21
N MET A 75 -1.59 7.00 10.51
CA MET A 75 -2.73 6.69 9.63
C MET A 75 -2.68 7.51 8.34
N GLU A 76 -2.52 8.84 8.45
CA GLU A 76 -2.46 9.75 7.30
C GLU A 76 -1.31 9.43 6.34
N GLU A 77 -0.12 9.15 6.88
CA GLU A 77 1.03 8.72 6.08
C GLU A 77 0.78 7.36 5.40
N ASN A 78 0.22 6.40 6.13
CA ASN A 78 -0.10 5.07 5.57
C ASN A 78 -1.11 5.18 4.42
N ASP A 79 -2.16 5.99 4.59
CA ASP A 79 -3.14 6.26 3.54
C ASP A 79 -2.51 6.93 2.32
N THR A 80 -1.58 7.85 2.54
CA THR A 80 -0.83 8.49 1.45
C THR A 80 -0.01 7.47 0.67
N PHE A 81 0.76 6.61 1.35
CA PHE A 81 1.53 5.56 0.70
C PHE A 81 0.65 4.53 -0.02
N ARG A 82 -0.48 4.14 0.57
CA ARG A 82 -1.47 3.25 -0.07
C ARG A 82 -2.07 3.87 -1.32
N LYS A 83 -2.39 5.17 -1.31
CA LYS A 83 -2.86 5.91 -2.50
C LYS A 83 -1.82 5.94 -3.61
N VAL A 84 -0.55 6.18 -3.27
CA VAL A 84 0.54 6.16 -4.26
C VAL A 84 0.69 4.75 -4.86
N LEU A 85 0.72 3.71 -4.01
CA LEU A 85 0.80 2.32 -4.48
C LEU A 85 -0.39 1.95 -5.37
N TRP A 86 -1.60 2.36 -4.99
CA TRP A 86 -2.80 2.12 -5.78
C TRP A 86 -2.72 2.78 -7.16
N LYS A 87 -2.36 4.07 -7.22
CA LYS A 87 -2.17 4.78 -8.50
C LYS A 87 -1.12 4.11 -9.38
N HIS A 88 -0.02 3.66 -8.80
CA HIS A 88 1.00 2.92 -9.54
C HIS A 88 0.45 1.63 -10.16
N LEU A 89 -0.30 0.83 -9.40
CA LEU A 89 -0.92 -0.39 -9.91
C LEU A 89 -1.92 -0.12 -11.03
N GLN A 90 -2.70 0.98 -10.93
CA GLN A 90 -3.61 1.40 -12.00
C GLN A 90 -2.86 1.80 -13.27
N LEU A 91 -1.75 2.55 -13.14
CA LEU A 91 -0.92 2.92 -14.27
C LEU A 91 -0.23 1.70 -14.90
N GLU A 92 0.23 0.75 -14.08
CA GLU A 92 0.82 -0.51 -14.54
C GLU A 92 -0.19 -1.33 -15.34
N GLU A 93 -1.44 -1.44 -14.87
CA GLU A 93 -2.54 -2.08 -15.59
C GLU A 93 -2.89 -1.36 -16.90
N TYR A 94 -2.82 -0.03 -16.94
CA TYR A 94 -3.09 0.75 -18.15
C TYR A 94 -1.98 0.63 -19.21
N VAL A 95 -0.72 0.68 -18.78
CA VAL A 95 0.45 0.63 -19.68
C VAL A 95 0.70 -0.79 -20.19
N ASN A 96 0.45 -1.79 -19.34
CA ASN A 96 0.69 -3.19 -19.67
C ASN A 96 -0.57 -4.02 -19.36
N PRO A 97 -1.67 -3.81 -20.12
CA PRO A 97 -2.90 -4.52 -19.89
C PRO A 97 -2.65 -6.00 -20.14
N LYS A 98 -2.71 -6.81 -19.09
CA LYS A 98 -2.57 -8.26 -19.22
C LYS A 98 -3.68 -8.77 -20.14
N PRO A 99 -3.36 -9.48 -21.23
CA PRO A 99 -4.38 -10.00 -22.14
C PRO A 99 -5.32 -10.93 -21.35
N GLY A 100 -6.61 -10.59 -21.35
CA GLY A 100 -7.66 -11.28 -20.56
C GLY A 100 -8.11 -10.56 -19.29
N MET A 101 -7.57 -9.38 -18.96
CA MET A 101 -7.87 -8.66 -17.71
C MET A 101 -8.81 -7.45 -17.87
N TYR A 102 -9.54 -7.33 -18.98
CA TYR A 102 -10.67 -6.40 -19.12
C TYR A 102 -11.87 -6.90 -18.29
N LEU A 103 -11.72 -6.96 -16.98
CA LEU A 103 -12.87 -6.95 -16.09
C LEU A 103 -13.31 -5.51 -15.98
N ASP A 104 -14.59 -5.23 -16.25
CA ASP A 104 -15.14 -3.92 -15.94
C ASP A 104 -14.88 -3.60 -14.44
N PRO A 105 -14.77 -2.33 -14.03
CA PRO A 105 -14.44 -1.94 -12.66
C PRO A 105 -15.28 -2.67 -11.58
N VAL A 106 -16.56 -2.94 -11.87
CA VAL A 106 -17.46 -3.70 -10.99
C VAL A 106 -17.02 -5.15 -10.89
N SER A 107 -16.73 -5.79 -12.01
CA SER A 107 -16.24 -7.17 -12.07
C SER A 107 -14.88 -7.34 -11.35
N TYR A 108 -13.97 -6.37 -11.47
CA TYR A 108 -12.71 -6.37 -10.72
C TYR A 108 -12.94 -6.26 -9.20
N LEU A 109 -13.83 -5.36 -8.77
CA LEU A 109 -14.21 -5.20 -7.36
C LEU A 109 -14.81 -6.49 -6.79
N ILE A 110 -15.76 -7.10 -7.52
CA ILE A 110 -16.38 -8.37 -7.12
C ILE A 110 -15.34 -9.47 -7.01
N MET A 111 -14.42 -9.59 -7.99
CA MET A 111 -13.34 -10.57 -7.95
C MET A 111 -12.44 -10.37 -6.72
N ARG A 112 -12.04 -9.12 -6.42
CA ARG A 112 -11.20 -8.81 -5.25
C ARG A 112 -11.91 -9.07 -3.92
N ILE A 113 -13.22 -8.78 -3.83
CA ILE A 113 -14.03 -9.10 -2.65
C ILE A 113 -14.10 -10.61 -2.46
N LYS A 114 -14.36 -11.37 -3.52
CA LYS A 114 -14.40 -12.85 -3.47
C LYS A 114 -13.05 -13.43 -3.04
N SER A 115 -11.96 -12.98 -3.64
CA SER A 115 -10.60 -13.43 -3.29
C SER A 115 -10.24 -13.13 -1.83
N ARG A 116 -10.60 -11.94 -1.32
CA ARG A 116 -10.41 -11.60 0.10
C ARG A 116 -11.22 -12.49 1.03
N ARG A 117 -12.46 -12.80 0.68
CA ARG A 117 -13.32 -13.71 1.46
C ARG A 117 -12.73 -15.12 1.52
N GLN A 118 -12.25 -15.64 0.39
CA GLN A 118 -11.58 -16.93 0.33
C GLN A 118 -10.30 -16.99 1.17
N ALA A 119 -9.50 -15.91 1.18
CA ALA A 119 -8.31 -15.84 2.02
C ALA A 119 -8.65 -15.85 3.52
N LEU A 120 -9.70 -15.11 3.93
CA LEU A 120 -10.21 -15.11 5.30
C LEU A 120 -10.76 -16.48 5.72
N ASP A 121 -11.55 -17.12 4.86
CA ASP A 121 -12.10 -18.45 5.11
C ASP A 121 -10.95 -19.48 5.26
N ALA A 122 -9.91 -19.38 4.44
CA ALA A 122 -8.72 -20.24 4.54
C ALA A 122 -7.94 -20.01 5.85
N GLU A 123 -7.78 -18.76 6.31
CA GLU A 123 -7.15 -18.46 7.59
C GLU A 123 -7.95 -18.98 8.80
N LEU A 124 -9.29 -19.02 8.69
CA LEU A 124 -10.16 -19.56 9.73
C LEU A 124 -10.14 -21.09 9.77
N CYS A 125 -9.97 -21.78 8.65
CA CYS A 125 -9.84 -23.24 8.60
C CYS A 125 -8.48 -23.76 9.08
N LEU A 126 -7.47 -22.88 9.21
CA LEU A 126 -6.12 -23.24 9.68
C LEU A 126 -5.91 -22.99 11.18
N LYS A 127 -6.94 -22.56 11.92
CA LYS A 127 -6.95 -22.42 13.38
C LYS A 127 -7.72 -23.56 14.03
#